data_AF-A0A920G0R8-F1
#
_entry.id   AF-A0A920G0R8-F1
#
_cell.length_a   1.000
_cell.length_b   1.000
_cell.length_c   1.000
_cell.angle_alpha   90.00
_cell.angle_beta   90.00
_cell.angle_gamma   90.00
#
_symmetry.space_group_name_H-M   'P 1'
#
loop_
_entity.id
_entity.type
_entity.pdbx_description
1 polymer ?
#
loop_
_entity_poly.entity_id
_entity_poly.type
_entity_poly.pdbx_seq_one_letter_code
_entity_poly.pdbx_strand_id
1 'polypeptide(L)'
;MPLDEADPYGGVIMTEWYNNPNNPNERYKITIYILDTRLRADAVRVSLFMQQYQNGEWVNISTSDETRLQLENSILTKARQMKQE
;
A
#
# COMPACT_ATOMS: atom_id res chain seq x y z
N MET A 1 2.67 -7.47 6.53
CA MET A 1 1.88 -6.25 6.80
C MET A 1 0.53 -6.68 7.36
N PRO A 2 0.09 -6.19 8.52
CA PRO A 2 -1.24 -6.49 9.05
C PRO A 2 -2.32 -5.70 8.30
N LEU A 3 -3.49 -6.31 8.10
CA LEU A 3 -4.66 -5.64 7.53
C LEU A 3 -5.38 -4.87 8.65
N ASP A 4 -5.71 -3.59 8.40
CA ASP A 4 -6.51 -2.76 9.31
C ASP A 4 -7.99 -2.86 8.88
N GLU A 5 -8.26 -2.45 7.64
CA GLU A 5 -9.61 -2.35 7.10
C GLU A 5 -9.63 -2.79 5.64
N ALA A 6 -10.69 -3.46 5.23
CA ALA A 6 -10.99 -3.75 3.83
C ALA A 6 -12.48 -3.58 3.60
N ASP A 7 -12.86 -2.51 2.90
CA ASP A 7 -14.23 -2.24 2.46
C ASP A 7 -14.40 -2.64 0.98
N PRO A 8 -15.07 -3.77 0.69
CA PRO A 8 -15.29 -4.23 -0.68
C PRO A 8 -16.34 -3.39 -1.43
N TYR A 9 -17.17 -2.60 -0.74
CA TYR A 9 -18.19 -1.76 -1.36
C TYR A 9 -17.62 -0.37 -1.70
N GLY A 10 -16.89 0.24 -0.77
CA GLY A 10 -16.20 1.50 -0.97
C GLY A 10 -14.92 1.39 -1.80
N GLY A 11 -14.39 0.17 -1.97
CA GLY A 11 -13.17 -0.08 -2.73
C GLY A 11 -11.92 0.44 -2.01
N VAL A 12 -11.84 0.29 -0.69
CA VAL A 12 -10.70 0.77 0.11
C VAL A 12 -10.11 -0.39 0.91
N ILE A 13 -8.79 -0.53 0.87
CA ILE A 13 -8.04 -1.46 1.71
C ILE A 13 -6.95 -0.67 2.43
N MET A 14 -6.96 -0.69 3.75
CA MET A 14 -5.97 -0.03 4.59
C MET A 14 -5.21 -1.06 5.41
N THR A 15 -3.90 -0.89 5.50
CA THR A 15 -3.05 -1.68 6.38
C THR A 15 -2.80 -0.94 7.69
N GLU A 16 -2.46 -1.72 8.71
CA GLU A 16 -1.87 -1.17 9.92
C GLU A 16 -0.43 -0.71 9.67
N TRP A 17 0.10 0.06 10.62
CA TRP A 17 1.52 0.38 10.63
C TRP A 17 2.32 -0.92 10.78
N TYR A 18 3.17 -1.19 9.80
CA TYR A 18 4.06 -2.33 9.78
C TYR A 18 5.50 -1.88 9.91
N ASN A 19 6.18 -2.35 10.95
CA ASN A 19 7.61 -2.11 11.13
C ASN A 19 8.40 -3.19 10.38
N ASN A 20 9.40 -2.78 9.61
CA ASN A 20 10.27 -3.74 8.94
C ASN A 20 11.18 -4.40 9.98
N PRO A 21 11.20 -5.73 10.13
CA PRO A 21 12.08 -6.39 11.10
C PRO A 21 13.56 -6.13 10.84
N ASN A 22 13.95 -5.83 9.61
CA ASN A 22 15.33 -5.45 9.28
C ASN A 22 15.65 -3.99 9.65
N ASN A 23 14.63 -3.12 9.65
CA ASN A 23 14.74 -1.70 9.99
C ASN A 23 13.62 -1.33 10.99
N PRO A 24 13.77 -1.64 12.29
CA PRO A 24 12.71 -1.44 13.28
C PRO A 24 12.33 0.03 13.48
N ASN A 25 13.24 0.94 13.11
CA ASN A 25 13.03 2.38 13.11
C ASN A 25 12.23 2.88 11.91
N GLU A 26 11.76 2.00 11.02
CA GLU A 26 10.93 2.35 9.87
C GLU A 26 9.58 1.65 9.99
N ARG A 27 8.52 2.42 9.77
CA ARG A 27 7.17 1.90 9.68
C ARG A 27 6.48 2.34 8.41
N TYR A 28 5.66 1.45 7.88
CA TYR A 28 4.93 1.63 6.64
C TYR A 28 3.44 1.46 6.88
N LYS A 29 2.65 2.35 6.29
CA LYS A 29 1.20 2.20 6.19
C LYS A 29 0.81 2.35 4.74
N ILE A 30 -0.06 1.48 4.26
CA ILE A 30 -0.53 1.47 2.87
C ILE A 30 -2.03 1.65 2.88
N THR A 31 -2.50 2.51 1.99
CA THR A 31 -3.92 2.61 1.64
C THR A 31 -4.05 2.35 0.15
N ILE A 32 -4.93 1.43 -0.21
CA ILE A 32 -5.18 0.99 -1.58
C ILE A 32 -6.61 1.38 -1.89
N TYR A 33 -6.79 2.09 -2.99
CA TYR A 33 -8.09 2.47 -3.52
C TYR A 33 -8.33 1.70 -4.81
N ILE A 34 -9.46 1.00 -4.87
CA ILE A 34 -9.95 0.26 -6.03
C ILE A 34 -10.99 1.17 -6.70
N LEU A 35 -10.60 1.75 -7.83
CA LEU A 35 -11.38 2.76 -8.54
C LEU A 35 -12.30 2.13 -9.60
N ASP A 36 -11.92 0.97 -10.14
CA ASP A 36 -12.70 0.24 -11.13
C ASP A 36 -12.52 -1.28 -10.96
N THR A 37 -13.57 -2.05 -11.21
CA THR A 37 -13.55 -3.53 -11.21
C THR A 37 -12.92 -4.10 -12.49
N ARG A 38 -12.85 -3.29 -13.55
CA ARG A 38 -12.07 -3.57 -14.74
C ARG A 38 -10.62 -3.25 -14.38
N LEU A 39 -9.85 -4.28 -14.00
CA LEU A 39 -8.42 -4.25 -13.58
C LEU A 39 -7.45 -3.65 -14.63
N ARG A 40 -7.70 -2.40 -15.05
CA ARG A 40 -6.89 -1.57 -15.96
C ARG A 40 -5.76 -0.88 -15.17
N ALA A 41 -4.85 -0.21 -15.87
CA ALA A 41 -3.69 0.44 -15.25
C ALA A 41 -4.06 1.55 -14.24
N ASP A 42 -5.20 2.19 -14.43
CA ASP A 42 -5.76 3.27 -13.61
C ASP A 42 -6.79 2.79 -12.57
N ALA A 43 -7.06 1.48 -12.52
CA ALA A 43 -8.13 0.92 -11.69
C ALA A 43 -7.75 0.79 -10.21
N VAL A 44 -6.46 0.93 -9.89
CA VAL A 44 -5.94 0.84 -8.52
C VAL A 44 -5.02 2.03 -8.28
N ARG A 45 -5.21 2.70 -7.15
CA ARG A 45 -4.33 3.76 -6.66
C ARG A 45 -3.79 3.40 -5.30
N VAL A 46 -2.49 3.53 -5.10
CA VAL A 46 -1.84 3.22 -3.83
C VAL A 46 -1.31 4.50 -3.18
N SER A 47 -1.56 4.66 -1.90
CA SER A 47 -0.93 5.67 -1.04
C SER A 47 0.00 4.96 -0.06
N LEU A 48 1.30 5.21 -0.17
CA LEU A 48 2.32 4.65 0.69
C LEU A 48 2.83 5.72 1.65
N PHE A 49 2.60 5.50 2.94
CA PHE A 49 3.10 6.33 4.02
C PHE A 49 4.29 5.64 4.66
N MET A 50 5.43 6.33 4.72
CA MET A 50 6.61 5.86 5.42
C MET A 50 6.95 6.84 6.53
N GLN A 51 7.23 6.31 7.71
CA GLN A 51 7.75 7.09 8.82
C GLN A 51 9.02 6.44 9.34
N GLN A 52 9.97 7.29 9.72
CA GLN A 52 11.20 6.87 10.37
C GLN A 52 11.26 7.45 11.78
N TYR A 53 11.69 6.63 12.73
CA TYR A 53 11.89 7.06 14.10
C TYR A 53 13.23 7.79 14.21
N GLN A 54 13.16 9.09 14.47
CA GLN A 54 14.32 9.97 14.60
C GLN A 54 14.13 10.84 15.85
N ASN A 55 15.17 10.93 16.68
CA ASN A 55 15.19 11.81 17.86
C ASN A 55 14.00 11.65 18.82
N GLY A 56 13.45 10.44 18.95
CA GLY A 56 12.31 10.17 19.83
C GLY A 56 10.93 10.35 19.21
N GLU A 57 10.86 10.76 17.93
CA GLU A 57 9.60 11.02 17.24
C GLU A 57 9.55 10.29 15.88
N TRP A 58 8.32 10.06 15.41
CA TRP A 58 8.08 9.48 14.08
C TRP A 58 7.97 10.60 13.05
N VAL A 59 8.92 10.66 12.12
CA VAL A 59 8.98 11.68 11.08
C VAL A 59 8.52 11.08 9.76
N ASN A 60 7.63 11.77 9.05
CA ASN A 60 7.21 11.38 7.69
C ASN A 60 8.39 11.47 6.72
N ILE A 61 8.62 10.39 5.99
CA ILE A 61 9.62 10.35 4.94
C ILE A 61 8.91 10.32 3.59
N SER A 62 9.39 11.13 2.65
CA SER A 62 8.91 11.11 1.28
C SER A 62 9.18 9.74 0.64
N THR A 63 8.13 9.10 0.16
CA THR A 63 8.23 7.86 -0.62
C THR A 63 8.37 8.22 -2.09
N SER A 64 9.13 7.42 -2.84
CA SER A 64 9.34 7.68 -4.27
C SER A 64 8.09 7.30 -5.07
N ASP A 65 7.77 8.11 -6.10
CA ASP A 65 6.68 7.79 -7.04
C ASP A 65 6.91 6.45 -7.76
N GLU A 66 8.17 6.08 -8.00
CA GLU A 66 8.52 4.81 -8.61
C GLU A 66 8.09 3.62 -7.74
N THR A 67 8.35 3.67 -6.43
CA THR A 67 7.92 2.63 -5.49
C THR A 67 6.40 2.49 -5.48
N ARG A 68 5.67 3.62 -5.52
CA ARG A 68 4.20 3.62 -5.58
C ARG A 68 3.69 2.95 -6.87
N LEU A 69 4.26 3.30 -8.02
CA LEU A 69 3.89 2.72 -9.30
C LEU A 69 4.20 1.21 -9.38
N GLN A 70 5.32 0.77 -8.81
CA GLN A 70 5.67 -0.64 -8.72
C GLN A 70 4.68 -1.43 -7.86
N LEU A 71 4.22 -0.86 -6.74
CA LEU A 71 3.18 -1.46 -5.90
C LEU A 71 1.85 -1.58 -6.65
N GLU A 72 1.40 -0.51 -7.31
CA GLU A 72 0.18 -0.50 -8.13
C GLU A 72 0.22 -1.62 -9.18
N ASN A 73 1.32 -1.73 -9.93
CA ASN A 73 1.50 -2.77 -10.94
C ASN A 73 1.55 -4.18 -10.35
N SER A 74 2.20 -4.37 -9.21
CA SER A 74 2.28 -5.67 -8.53
C SER A 74 0.90 -6.14 -8.08
N ILE A 75 0.10 -5.24 -7.49
CA ILE A 75 -1.28 -5.52 -7.08
C ILE A 75 -2.15 -5.87 -8.29
N LEU A 76 -2.11 -5.06 -9.35
CA LEU A 76 -2.88 -5.32 -10.58
C LEU A 76 -2.50 -6.64 -11.23
N THR A 77 -1.22 -6.97 -11.27
CA THR A 77 -0.73 -8.24 -11.84
C THR A 77 -1.25 -9.42 -11.04
N LYS A 78 -1.16 -9.37 -9.71
CA LYS A 78 -1.64 -10.45 -8.85
C LYS A 78 -3.16 -10.59 -8.92
N ALA A 79 -3.91 -9.49 -8.94
CA ALA A 79 -5.36 -9.50 -9.07
C ALA A 79 -5.83 -10.11 -10.41
N ARG A 80 -5.12 -9.82 -11.51
CA ARG A 80 -5.43 -10.42 -12.82
C ARG A 80 -5.18 -11.93 -12.83
N GLN A 81 -4.10 -12.39 -12.20
CA GLN A 81 -3.83 -13.83 -12.06
C GLN A 81 -4.96 -14.53 -11.30
N MET A 82 -5.37 -13.99 -10.15
CA MET A 82 -6.44 -14.57 -9.34
C MET A 82 -7.81 -14.58 -10.04
N LYS A 83 -8.05 -13.67 -10.99
CA LYS A 83 -9.28 -13.66 -11.80
C LYS A 83 -9.32 -14.76 -12.86
N GLN A 84 -8.17 -15.31 -13.23
CA GLN A 84 -8.03 -16.37 -14.24
C GLN A 84 -8.07 -17.77 -13.64
N GLU A 85 -8.01 -17.88 -12.31
CA GLU A 85 -8.25 -19.10 -11.53
C GLU A 85 -9.75 -19.30 -11.26
#